data_AF-A0A2A9D017-F1
#
_entry.id   AF-A0A2A9D017-F1
#
_cell.length_a   1.000
_cell.length_b   1.000
_cell.length_c   1.000
_cell.angle_alpha   90.00
_cell.angle_beta   90.00
_cell.angle_gamma   90.00
#
_symmetry.space_group_name_H-M   'P 1'
#
loop_
_entity.id
_entity.type
_entity.pdbx_description
1 polymer ?
#
loop_
_entity_poly.entity_id
_entity_poly.type
_entity_poly.pdbx_seq_one_letter_code
_entity_poly.pdbx_strand_id
1 'polypeptide(L)'
;MRRVQVIERVQPLVRRWIPRLTRAAGIVLSLGVVALIASIATTTARASLGPHVVDLHLSADHAITVDLGPLGRLVLDSPAPWPLGVWADVGEIPAGLSAVDSPLAGLDADVAAYAAFFSQPGATLERAAWALGTALTARTVLIWSLLLAAAALWLFLTRRRSTALPTPRRPAEGRLAVATASLAVVSLALVPAVGLTQRQADQGTPSAVLASIAPELSSVRLTGRLAGLVENYGGLAQEAIEDNETFYADLRDAVVTAFQQDTALAPSRPSAPPGVFPRPTLSQVPDVATVLLISDNHCNIGMGPVYAAMARESGAEVVLNLGDTTMGGSSVEAVCVDALADHLTEVPVVVADGNHDSTTTGEQEAARGWQVLDGGVIEVAGLRILGDRDPRLTSVTLGYRDYTTREELAQGLEGAACAGVAEPGTPWALSADREGWVDILAIHDPFVGARVMPSGCVVLELTGHLHRRVGPVQEGLGLLYVTPSSGGAAAGIIPIGPLQADATATVLRYDRANKRPVALREVRMTPDGAAALGEWETFPAMPTQPVVADLSARASD
;
A
#
# COMPACT_ATOMS: atom_id res chain seq x y z
N MET A 1 67.09 22.16 -33.73
CA MET A 1 67.04 23.64 -33.58
C MET A 1 65.70 24.30 -33.96
N ARG A 2 64.74 23.67 -34.66
CA ARG A 2 63.43 24.30 -35.00
C ARG A 2 62.33 24.27 -33.91
N ARG A 3 62.45 23.42 -32.86
CA ARG A 3 61.43 23.32 -31.78
C ARG A 3 61.51 24.42 -30.71
N VAL A 4 62.66 25.05 -30.52
CA VAL A 4 62.87 26.03 -29.43
C VAL A 4 62.36 27.43 -29.80
N GLN A 5 62.42 27.82 -31.09
CA GLN A 5 61.95 29.13 -31.56
C GLN A 5 60.42 29.30 -31.63
N VAL A 6 59.65 28.21 -31.62
CA VAL A 6 58.17 28.29 -31.60
C VAL A 6 57.67 28.61 -30.20
N ILE A 7 58.37 28.16 -29.15
CA ILE A 7 57.97 28.38 -27.75
C ILE A 7 58.19 29.84 -27.33
N GLU A 8 59.28 30.49 -27.78
CA GLU A 8 59.56 31.91 -27.47
C GLU A 8 58.62 32.92 -28.16
N ARG A 9 58.01 32.57 -29.30
CA ARG A 9 57.01 33.44 -29.96
C ARG A 9 55.59 33.27 -29.41
N VAL A 10 55.26 32.13 -28.81
CA VAL A 10 53.91 31.85 -28.29
C VAL A 10 53.75 32.29 -26.83
N GLN A 11 54.82 32.21 -26.02
CA GLN A 11 54.81 32.63 -24.61
C GLN A 11 54.31 34.08 -24.34
N PRO A 12 54.72 35.13 -25.08
CA PRO A 12 54.24 36.50 -24.82
C PRO A 12 52.77 36.72 -25.25
N LEU A 13 52.27 35.94 -26.20
CA LEU A 13 50.85 35.93 -26.55
C LEU A 13 50.05 35.23 -25.44
N VAL A 14 50.40 33.99 -25.07
CA VAL A 14 49.73 33.23 -24.01
C VAL A 14 49.67 34.00 -22.68
N ARG A 15 50.78 34.66 -22.28
CA ARG A 15 50.84 35.49 -21.06
C ARG A 15 49.95 36.74 -21.09
N ARG A 16 49.58 37.24 -22.27
CA ARG A 16 48.62 38.36 -22.45
C ARG A 16 47.17 37.90 -22.51
N TRP A 17 46.90 36.66 -22.93
CA TRP A 17 45.55 36.11 -23.06
C TRP A 17 45.05 35.45 -21.78
N ILE A 18 45.92 34.80 -20.99
CA ILE A 18 45.54 34.17 -19.71
C ILE A 18 44.78 35.12 -18.77
N PRO A 19 45.26 36.35 -18.48
CA PRO A 19 44.55 37.25 -17.56
C PRO A 19 43.19 37.73 -18.10
N ARG A 20 43.00 37.69 -19.42
CA ARG A 20 41.73 38.09 -20.07
C ARG A 20 40.74 36.95 -20.04
N LEU A 21 41.20 35.72 -20.29
CA LEU A 21 40.40 34.50 -20.18
C LEU A 21 39.96 34.25 -18.74
N THR A 22 40.85 34.42 -17.74
CA THR A 22 40.49 34.25 -16.33
C THR A 22 39.47 35.30 -15.87
N ARG A 23 39.60 36.56 -16.31
CA ARG A 23 38.60 37.60 -16.03
C ARG A 23 37.26 37.32 -16.71
N ALA A 24 37.28 36.88 -17.96
CA ALA A 24 36.05 36.53 -18.68
C ALA A 24 35.34 35.33 -18.03
N ALA A 25 36.10 34.29 -17.68
CA ALA A 25 35.57 33.13 -16.95
C ALA A 25 35.01 33.54 -15.58
N GLY A 26 35.71 34.40 -14.84
CA GLY A 26 35.24 34.94 -13.56
C GLY A 26 33.91 35.68 -13.70
N ILE A 27 33.77 36.55 -14.70
CA ILE A 27 32.51 37.27 -14.96
C ILE A 27 31.38 36.29 -15.32
N VAL A 28 31.64 35.33 -16.20
CA VAL A 28 30.65 34.33 -16.62
C VAL A 28 30.17 33.52 -15.41
N LEU A 29 31.08 33.09 -14.54
CA LEU A 29 30.77 32.38 -13.30
C LEU A 29 29.99 33.25 -12.32
N SER A 30 30.42 34.51 -12.09
CA SER A 30 29.70 35.44 -11.22
C SER A 30 28.26 35.68 -11.71
N LEU A 31 28.05 35.85 -13.01
CA LEU A 31 26.72 35.98 -13.59
C LEU A 31 25.90 34.70 -13.44
N GLY A 32 26.55 33.53 -13.50
CA GLY A 32 25.90 32.24 -13.24
C GLY A 32 25.43 32.12 -11.80
N VAL A 33 26.26 32.53 -10.84
CA VAL A 33 25.89 32.57 -9.40
C VAL A 33 24.74 33.53 -9.16
N VAL A 34 24.78 34.73 -9.75
CA VAL A 34 23.67 35.70 -9.66
C VAL A 34 22.38 35.13 -10.27
N ALA A 35 22.48 34.48 -11.42
CA ALA A 35 21.33 33.83 -12.06
C ALA A 35 20.76 32.70 -11.19
N LEU A 36 21.60 31.90 -10.55
CA LEU A 36 21.17 30.83 -9.66
C LEU A 36 20.45 31.39 -8.43
N ILE A 37 21.01 32.40 -7.76
CA ILE A 37 20.38 33.05 -6.58
C ILE A 37 19.03 33.65 -6.96
N ALA A 38 18.96 34.39 -8.08
CA ALA A 38 17.72 34.96 -8.58
C ALA A 38 16.70 33.87 -8.96
N SER A 39 17.16 32.71 -9.45
CA SER A 39 16.31 31.58 -9.78
C SER A 39 15.78 30.89 -8.53
N ILE A 40 16.61 30.66 -7.50
CA ILE A 40 16.14 30.09 -6.22
C ILE A 40 14.99 30.93 -5.66
N ALA A 41 15.13 32.25 -5.66
CA ALA A 41 14.09 33.16 -5.17
C ALA A 41 12.78 33.15 -5.99
N THR A 42 12.85 32.90 -7.29
CA THR A 42 11.72 33.09 -8.21
C THR A 42 11.17 31.79 -8.79
N THR A 43 11.80 30.66 -8.49
CA THR A 43 11.36 29.36 -9.00
C THR A 43 10.06 28.96 -8.33
N THR A 44 9.13 28.55 -9.17
CA THR A 44 7.84 28.00 -8.80
C THR A 44 7.66 26.72 -9.61
N ALA A 45 7.22 25.64 -8.98
CA ALA A 45 6.86 24.41 -9.67
C ALA A 45 5.47 23.97 -9.22
N ARG A 46 4.69 23.39 -10.12
CA ARG A 46 3.40 22.80 -9.76
C ARG A 46 3.57 21.30 -9.56
N ALA A 47 3.02 20.80 -8.48
CA ALA A 47 2.93 19.38 -8.20
C ALA A 47 1.50 19.01 -7.77
N SER A 48 1.27 17.72 -7.57
CA SER A 48 0.04 17.19 -7.02
C SER A 48 0.31 16.57 -5.66
N LEU A 49 -0.58 16.78 -4.70
CA LEU A 49 -0.59 16.12 -3.40
C LEU A 49 -1.98 15.49 -3.23
N GLY A 50 -2.10 14.21 -3.57
CA GLY A 50 -3.41 13.60 -3.79
C GLY A 50 -4.18 14.35 -4.90
N PRO A 51 -5.48 14.68 -4.70
CA PRO A 51 -6.26 15.46 -5.66
C PRO A 51 -5.93 16.96 -5.63
N HIS A 52 -5.13 17.43 -4.67
CA HIS A 52 -4.79 18.84 -4.56
C HIS A 52 -3.68 19.24 -5.53
N VAL A 53 -3.80 20.43 -6.11
CA VAL A 53 -2.67 21.09 -6.78
C VAL A 53 -1.88 21.85 -5.75
N VAL A 54 -0.56 21.66 -5.76
CA VAL A 54 0.36 22.32 -4.85
C VAL A 54 1.31 23.20 -5.66
N ASP A 55 1.36 24.48 -5.30
CA ASP A 55 2.37 25.40 -5.80
C ASP A 55 3.60 25.33 -4.87
N LEU A 56 4.71 24.85 -5.43
CA LEU A 56 5.98 24.66 -4.73
C LEU A 56 6.91 25.84 -4.98
N HIS A 57 7.51 26.34 -3.92
CA HIS A 57 8.48 27.42 -3.90
C HIS A 57 9.73 26.98 -3.16
N LEU A 58 10.90 27.50 -3.57
CA LEU A 58 12.12 27.33 -2.77
C LEU A 58 12.17 28.38 -1.67
N SER A 59 12.62 27.97 -0.48
CA SER A 59 12.87 28.82 0.67
C SER A 59 14.33 28.72 1.13
N ALA A 60 14.74 29.66 1.99
CA ALA A 60 16.10 29.73 2.54
C ALA A 60 16.11 29.63 4.08
N ASP A 61 15.11 28.94 4.65
CA ASP A 61 14.93 28.72 6.08
C ASP A 61 15.21 27.28 6.52
N HIS A 62 15.68 26.43 5.60
CA HIS A 62 16.00 25.01 5.85
C HIS A 62 14.83 24.21 6.44
N ALA A 63 13.60 24.58 6.06
CA ALA A 63 12.38 23.90 6.45
C ALA A 63 11.57 23.45 5.23
N ILE A 64 10.78 22.39 5.39
CA ILE A 64 9.67 22.06 4.50
C ILE A 64 8.39 22.58 5.16
N THR A 65 7.77 23.58 4.55
CA THR A 65 6.52 24.17 5.03
C THR A 65 5.39 23.80 4.09
N VAL A 66 4.36 23.14 4.62
CA VAL A 66 3.12 22.84 3.91
C VAL A 66 2.04 23.78 4.43
N ASP A 67 1.61 24.73 3.62
CA ASP A 67 0.57 25.70 3.93
C ASP A 67 -0.79 25.14 3.50
N LEU A 68 -1.67 24.88 4.48
CA LEU A 68 -3.04 24.37 4.29
C LEU A 68 -4.06 25.51 4.37
N GLY A 69 -3.62 26.75 4.21
CA GLY A 69 -4.45 27.95 4.21
C GLY A 69 -5.10 28.20 5.59
N PRO A 70 -6.44 28.31 5.68
CA PRO A 70 -7.12 28.63 6.94
C PRO A 70 -6.91 27.62 8.08
N LEU A 71 -6.50 26.39 7.75
CA LEU A 71 -6.17 25.38 8.76
C LEU A 71 -4.83 25.69 9.45
N GLY A 72 -3.92 26.40 8.80
CA GLY A 72 -2.58 26.67 9.27
C GLY A 72 -1.53 25.87 8.49
N ARG A 73 -0.35 25.70 9.08
CA ARG A 73 0.82 25.13 8.39
C ARG A 73 1.42 23.98 9.17
N LEU A 74 2.00 23.05 8.42
CA LEU A 74 2.84 21.96 8.90
C LEU A 74 4.29 22.25 8.50
N VAL A 75 5.19 22.31 9.48
CA VAL A 75 6.60 22.67 9.28
C VAL A 75 7.50 21.52 9.73
N LEU A 76 8.28 20.98 8.80
CA LEU A 76 9.26 19.92 9.03
C LEU A 76 10.69 20.45 8.77
N ASP A 77 11.69 19.76 9.27
CA ASP A 77 13.09 20.08 8.92
C ASP A 77 13.42 19.61 7.49
N SER A 78 14.15 20.43 6.75
CA SER A 78 14.51 20.11 5.36
C SER A 78 15.67 19.11 5.31
N PRO A 79 15.56 18.00 4.55
CA PRO A 79 16.68 17.08 4.33
C PRO A 79 17.71 17.64 3.33
N ALA A 80 17.42 18.76 2.66
CA ALA A 80 18.32 19.37 1.68
C ALA A 80 19.46 20.16 2.35
N PRO A 81 20.63 20.34 1.71
CA PRO A 81 21.73 21.09 2.30
C PRO A 81 21.33 22.51 2.74
N TRP A 82 21.76 22.91 3.94
CA TRP A 82 21.51 24.25 4.46
C TRP A 82 21.99 25.35 3.49
N PRO A 83 21.20 26.41 3.22
CA PRO A 83 19.95 26.80 3.88
C PRO A 83 18.66 26.38 3.14
N LEU A 84 18.72 25.41 2.22
CA LEU A 84 17.62 25.16 1.28
C LEU A 84 16.40 24.52 1.96
N GLY A 85 15.23 25.10 1.70
CA GLY A 85 13.92 24.59 2.12
C GLY A 85 12.90 24.63 0.97
N VAL A 86 11.70 24.14 1.25
CA VAL A 86 10.57 24.11 0.32
C VAL A 86 9.33 24.65 1.01
N TRP A 87 8.63 25.54 0.32
CA TRP A 87 7.31 26.02 0.73
C TRP A 87 6.28 25.48 -0.26
N ALA A 88 5.29 24.76 0.24
CA ALA A 88 4.26 24.08 -0.51
C ALA A 88 2.90 24.69 -0.15
N ASP A 89 2.35 25.49 -1.06
CA ASP A 89 1.01 26.05 -0.92
C ASP A 89 -0.02 25.05 -1.47
N VAL A 90 -0.79 24.44 -0.57
CA VAL A 90 -1.81 23.44 -0.95
C VAL A 90 -3.08 24.15 -1.38
N GLY A 91 -3.39 24.09 -2.67
CA GLY A 91 -4.58 24.66 -3.27
C GLY A 91 -5.82 23.78 -3.15
N GLU A 92 -6.95 24.29 -3.64
CA GLU A 92 -8.19 23.52 -3.78
C GLU A 92 -8.05 22.41 -4.83
N ILE A 93 -8.93 21.41 -4.75
CA ILE A 93 -9.06 20.38 -5.78
C ILE A 93 -9.50 21.08 -7.09
N PRO A 94 -8.76 20.91 -8.21
CA PRO A 94 -9.04 21.61 -9.45
C PRO A 94 -10.49 21.50 -9.90
N ALA A 95 -11.08 22.63 -10.34
CA ALA A 95 -12.47 22.67 -10.79
C ALA A 95 -12.79 21.70 -11.96
N GLY A 96 -11.78 21.29 -12.73
CA GLY A 96 -11.92 20.28 -13.80
C GLY A 96 -12.12 18.84 -13.30
N LEU A 97 -11.80 18.56 -12.03
CA LEU A 97 -12.11 17.31 -11.33
C LEU A 97 -13.44 17.38 -10.56
N SER A 98 -13.86 18.59 -10.15
CA SER A 98 -15.18 18.81 -9.53
C SER A 98 -16.31 19.09 -10.54
N ALA A 99 -15.99 19.33 -11.81
CA ALA A 99 -16.93 19.60 -12.90
C ALA A 99 -17.29 18.33 -13.69
N VAL A 100 -17.44 17.21 -13.00
CA VAL A 100 -18.05 16.01 -13.57
C VAL A 100 -19.55 16.13 -13.38
N ASP A 101 -20.35 15.87 -14.43
CA ASP A 101 -21.81 15.98 -14.41
C ASP A 101 -22.50 15.10 -13.33
N SER A 102 -21.73 14.22 -12.68
CA SER A 102 -22.13 13.45 -11.50
C SER A 102 -21.17 13.75 -10.33
N PRO A 103 -21.67 14.28 -9.19
CA PRO A 103 -20.89 14.50 -7.98
C PRO A 103 -20.17 13.24 -7.46
N LEU A 104 -20.74 12.05 -7.72
CA LEU A 104 -20.17 10.76 -7.32
C LEU A 104 -18.90 10.41 -8.10
N ALA A 105 -18.83 10.74 -9.39
CA ALA A 105 -17.65 10.45 -10.21
C ALA A 105 -16.44 11.34 -9.85
N GLY A 106 -16.70 12.56 -9.37
CA GLY A 106 -15.65 13.43 -8.80
C GLY A 106 -15.08 12.86 -7.50
N LEU A 107 -15.95 12.32 -6.63
CA LEU A 107 -15.55 11.64 -5.40
C LEU A 107 -14.68 10.40 -5.67
N ASP A 108 -15.05 9.57 -6.66
CA ASP A 108 -14.27 8.38 -7.03
C ASP A 108 -12.87 8.76 -7.56
N ALA A 109 -12.77 9.83 -8.35
CA ALA A 109 -11.49 10.35 -8.83
C ALA A 109 -10.62 10.92 -7.70
N ASP A 110 -11.23 11.62 -6.74
CA ASP A 110 -10.54 12.15 -5.57
C ASP A 110 -10.06 11.02 -4.66
N VAL A 111 -10.88 10.00 -4.42
CA VAL A 111 -10.51 8.79 -3.66
C VAL A 111 -9.37 8.05 -4.34
N ALA A 112 -9.40 7.87 -5.67
CA ALA A 112 -8.30 7.28 -6.41
C ALA A 112 -7.01 8.11 -6.35
N ALA A 113 -7.13 9.44 -6.35
CA ALA A 113 -5.98 10.35 -6.23
C ALA A 113 -5.37 10.34 -4.82
N TYR A 114 -6.20 10.32 -3.78
CA TYR A 114 -5.73 10.09 -2.40
C TYR A 114 -5.10 8.71 -2.27
N ALA A 115 -5.72 7.68 -2.85
CA ALA A 115 -5.17 6.33 -2.84
C ALA A 115 -3.78 6.31 -3.48
N ALA A 116 -3.63 6.86 -4.69
CA ALA A 116 -2.33 6.93 -5.34
C ALA A 116 -1.27 7.70 -4.54
N PHE A 117 -1.68 8.74 -3.79
CA PHE A 117 -0.77 9.51 -2.95
C PHE A 117 -0.28 8.73 -1.73
N PHE A 118 -1.19 8.12 -0.97
CA PHE A 118 -0.84 7.39 0.24
C PHE A 118 -0.17 6.05 -0.05
N SER A 119 -0.36 5.47 -1.25
CA SER A 119 0.24 4.19 -1.61
C SER A 119 1.67 4.32 -2.12
N GLN A 120 1.97 5.45 -2.78
CA GLN A 120 3.31 5.76 -3.28
C GLN A 120 3.69 7.20 -2.93
N PRO A 121 3.81 7.54 -1.63
CA PRO A 121 4.14 8.89 -1.21
C PRO A 121 5.51 9.31 -1.75
N GLY A 122 6.48 8.37 -1.74
CA GLY A 122 7.83 8.58 -2.28
C GLY A 122 7.83 9.01 -3.75
N ALA A 123 7.06 8.33 -4.61
CA ALA A 123 7.02 8.66 -6.03
C ALA A 123 6.40 10.05 -6.30
N THR A 124 5.43 10.45 -5.49
CA THR A 124 4.81 11.78 -5.60
C THR A 124 5.79 12.87 -5.13
N LEU A 125 6.49 12.64 -4.03
CA LEU A 125 7.52 13.54 -3.51
C LEU A 125 8.72 13.65 -4.46
N GLU A 126 9.16 12.54 -5.06
CA GLU A 126 10.23 12.54 -6.06
C GLU A 126 9.82 13.32 -7.30
N ARG A 127 8.59 13.15 -7.79
CA ARG A 127 8.07 13.94 -8.92
C ARG A 127 8.04 15.44 -8.60
N ALA A 128 7.62 15.81 -7.39
CA ALA A 128 7.65 17.19 -6.91
C ALA A 128 9.08 17.76 -6.87
N ALA A 129 10.03 16.98 -6.33
CA ALA A 129 11.45 17.36 -6.28
C ALA A 129 12.04 17.53 -7.69
N TRP A 130 11.73 16.61 -8.62
CA TRP A 130 12.14 16.70 -10.02
C TRP A 130 11.52 17.91 -10.72
N ALA A 131 10.25 18.22 -10.48
CA ALA A 131 9.59 19.40 -11.03
C ALA A 131 10.25 20.70 -10.54
N LEU A 132 10.62 20.78 -9.26
CA LEU A 132 11.38 21.91 -8.71
C LEU A 132 12.78 22.02 -9.33
N GLY A 133 13.52 20.91 -9.40
CA GLY A 133 14.89 20.89 -9.95
C GLY A 133 14.94 21.28 -11.43
N THR A 134 13.98 20.77 -12.22
CA THR A 134 13.87 21.11 -13.65
C THR A 134 13.46 22.58 -13.84
N ALA A 135 12.49 23.09 -13.07
CA ALA A 135 12.09 24.49 -13.11
C ALA A 135 13.24 25.43 -12.71
N LEU A 136 13.99 25.09 -11.65
CA LEU A 136 15.16 25.86 -11.20
C LEU A 136 16.25 25.92 -12.28
N THR A 137 16.55 24.77 -12.89
CA THR A 137 17.59 24.66 -13.92
C THR A 137 17.22 25.48 -15.15
N ALA A 138 15.99 25.32 -15.66
CA ALA A 138 15.50 26.06 -16.81
C ALA A 138 15.53 27.58 -16.57
N ARG A 139 15.11 28.02 -15.38
CA ARG A 139 15.09 29.43 -14.99
C ARG A 139 16.50 29.99 -14.82
N THR A 140 17.42 29.21 -14.25
CA THR A 140 18.84 29.59 -14.13
C THR A 140 19.49 29.78 -15.50
N VAL A 141 19.29 28.83 -16.41
CA VAL A 141 19.82 28.91 -17.79
C VAL A 141 19.24 30.13 -18.52
N LEU A 142 17.93 30.39 -18.39
CA LEU A 142 17.29 31.54 -19.00
C LEU A 142 17.87 32.87 -18.48
N ILE A 143 17.90 33.06 -17.16
CA ILE A 143 18.42 34.28 -16.53
C ILE A 143 19.90 34.45 -16.87
N TRP A 144 20.69 33.38 -16.79
CA TRP A 144 22.11 33.43 -17.12
C TRP A 144 22.33 33.81 -18.60
N SER A 145 21.56 33.24 -19.52
CA SER A 145 21.61 33.58 -20.95
C SER A 145 21.27 35.04 -21.20
N LEU A 146 20.25 35.57 -20.53
CA LEU A 146 19.88 36.99 -20.63
C LEU A 146 20.97 37.90 -20.08
N LEU A 147 21.57 37.56 -18.94
CA LEU A 147 22.70 38.29 -18.36
C LEU A 147 23.92 38.30 -19.28
N LEU A 148 24.25 37.15 -19.89
CA LEU A 148 25.34 37.04 -20.84
C LEU A 148 25.07 37.84 -22.11
N ALA A 149 23.84 37.80 -22.64
CA ALA A 149 23.43 38.59 -23.80
C ALA A 149 23.51 40.09 -23.52
N ALA A 150 23.05 40.54 -22.35
CA ALA A 150 23.15 41.93 -21.91
C ALA A 150 24.62 42.37 -21.77
N ALA A 151 25.47 41.54 -21.18
CA ALA A 151 26.91 41.80 -21.06
C ALA A 151 27.58 41.89 -22.44
N ALA A 152 27.24 40.99 -23.38
CA ALA A 152 27.75 41.00 -24.74
C ALA A 152 27.31 42.24 -25.53
N LEU A 153 26.02 42.62 -25.43
CA LEU A 153 25.49 43.83 -26.04
C LEU A 153 26.18 45.08 -25.51
N TRP A 154 26.41 45.15 -24.21
CA TRP A 154 27.14 46.25 -23.56
C TRP A 154 28.59 46.35 -24.07
N LEU A 155 29.30 45.22 -24.19
CA LEU A 155 30.64 45.17 -24.76
C LEU A 155 30.67 45.62 -26.24
N PHE A 156 29.63 45.27 -27.00
CA PHE A 156 29.50 45.67 -28.41
C PHE A 156 29.26 47.19 -28.56
N LEU A 157 28.33 47.75 -27.78
CA LEU A 157 27.99 49.18 -27.81
C LEU A 157 29.15 50.06 -27.34
N THR A 158 29.89 49.64 -26.32
CA THR A 158 31.07 50.35 -25.81
C THR A 158 32.24 50.32 -26.80
N ARG A 159 32.41 49.22 -27.55
CA ARG A 159 33.38 49.14 -28.66
C ARG A 159 33.04 50.08 -29.83
N ARG A 160 31.78 50.11 -30.30
CA ARG A 160 31.36 50.98 -31.41
C ARG A 160 31.50 52.46 -31.12
N ARG A 161 31.24 52.90 -29.88
CA ARG A 161 31.47 54.30 -29.47
C ARG A 161 32.94 54.70 -29.50
N SER A 162 33.87 53.75 -29.35
CA SER A 162 35.31 54.03 -29.36
C SER A 162 35.90 54.27 -30.76
N THR A 163 35.19 53.88 -31.82
CA THR A 163 35.65 54.04 -33.22
C THR A 163 35.03 55.24 -33.93
N ALA A 164 34.10 55.96 -33.31
CA ALA A 164 33.22 56.89 -34.03
C ALA A 164 33.52 58.38 -33.88
N LEU A 165 34.29 58.89 -32.90
CA LEU A 165 34.70 60.32 -32.83
C LEU A 165 35.88 60.53 -31.84
N PRO A 166 36.89 61.37 -32.17
CA PRO A 166 37.95 61.76 -31.24
C PRO A 166 37.48 62.95 -30.39
N THR A 167 36.76 62.69 -29.30
CA THR A 167 36.50 63.71 -28.27
C THR A 167 37.23 63.34 -26.96
N PRO A 168 37.71 64.35 -26.20
CA PRO A 168 38.49 64.10 -24.99
C PRO A 168 37.63 63.39 -23.96
N ARG A 169 38.01 62.16 -23.61
CA ARG A 169 37.34 61.33 -22.59
C ARG A 169 37.29 62.07 -21.26
N ARG A 170 36.09 62.40 -20.77
CA ARG A 170 35.89 62.67 -19.34
C ARG A 170 35.84 61.30 -18.62
N PRO A 171 36.74 61.00 -17.67
CA PRO A 171 36.76 59.72 -16.95
C PRO A 171 35.48 59.44 -16.12
N ALA A 172 34.60 60.43 -15.98
CA ALA A 172 33.33 60.31 -15.27
C ALA A 172 32.28 59.44 -16.03
N GLU A 173 32.25 59.47 -17.37
CA GLU A 173 31.20 58.78 -18.14
C GLU A 173 31.36 57.25 -18.13
N GLY A 174 32.60 56.77 -18.17
CA GLY A 174 32.90 55.32 -18.06
C GLY A 174 32.61 54.76 -16.67
N ARG A 175 32.80 55.57 -15.61
CA ARG A 175 32.46 55.18 -14.24
C ARG A 175 30.96 55.09 -14.01
N LEU A 176 30.18 56.01 -14.60
CA LEU A 176 28.72 56.00 -14.49
C LEU A 176 28.11 54.78 -15.19
N ALA A 177 28.61 54.40 -16.37
CA ALA A 177 28.12 53.23 -17.10
C ALA A 177 28.45 51.89 -16.42
N VAL A 178 29.61 51.79 -15.76
CA VAL A 178 29.94 50.61 -14.93
C VAL A 178 29.07 50.61 -13.68
N ALA A 179 28.87 51.76 -13.03
CA ALA A 179 28.01 51.87 -11.85
C ALA A 179 26.55 51.47 -12.15
N THR A 180 25.97 51.89 -13.29
CA THR A 180 24.60 51.51 -13.66
C THR A 180 24.45 50.04 -14.04
N ALA A 181 25.44 49.45 -14.72
CA ALA A 181 25.45 48.02 -15.02
C ALA A 181 25.59 47.18 -13.73
N SER A 182 26.49 47.57 -12.83
CA SER A 182 26.63 46.95 -11.50
C SER A 182 25.35 47.10 -10.69
N LEU A 183 24.72 48.27 -10.71
CA LEU A 183 23.47 48.52 -10.00
C LEU A 183 22.34 47.65 -10.57
N ALA A 184 22.22 47.50 -11.90
CA ALA A 184 21.21 46.63 -12.51
C ALA A 184 21.41 45.15 -12.16
N VAL A 185 22.66 44.66 -12.16
CA VAL A 185 22.99 43.29 -11.74
C VAL A 185 22.70 43.08 -10.25
N VAL A 186 23.04 44.07 -9.41
CA VAL A 186 22.73 44.04 -7.98
C VAL A 186 21.22 44.08 -7.76
N SER A 187 20.46 44.95 -8.43
CA SER A 187 19.00 44.99 -8.31
C SER A 187 18.35 43.67 -8.72
N LEU A 188 18.84 43.03 -9.79
CA LEU A 188 18.35 41.75 -10.27
C LEU A 188 18.69 40.59 -9.32
N ALA A 189 19.73 40.73 -8.49
CA ALA A 189 20.11 39.76 -7.47
C ALA A 189 19.45 40.02 -6.10
N LEU A 190 19.34 41.29 -5.71
CA LEU A 190 18.97 41.72 -4.36
C LEU A 190 17.45 41.71 -4.16
N VAL A 191 16.67 42.13 -5.17
CA VAL A 191 15.19 42.13 -5.07
C VAL A 191 14.64 40.72 -4.88
N PRO A 192 15.10 39.69 -5.63
CA PRO A 192 14.68 38.32 -5.38
C PRO A 192 15.20 37.77 -4.05
N ALA A 193 16.43 38.14 -3.64
CA ALA A 193 16.98 37.71 -2.35
C ALA A 193 16.15 38.21 -1.15
N VAL A 194 15.54 39.39 -1.24
CA VAL A 194 14.59 39.88 -0.23
C VAL A 194 13.31 39.02 -0.20
N GLY A 195 12.84 38.51 -1.35
CA GLY A 195 11.73 37.58 -1.42
C GLY A 195 12.00 36.25 -0.70
N LEU A 196 13.25 35.77 -0.71
CA LEU A 196 13.66 34.59 0.06
C LEU A 196 13.56 34.81 1.58
N THR A 197 13.79 36.03 2.05
CA THR A 197 13.67 36.37 3.47
C THR A 197 12.22 36.59 3.93
N GLN A 198 11.29 36.86 3.01
CA GLN A 198 9.86 37.02 3.35
C GLN A 198 9.14 35.68 3.55
N ARG A 199 9.69 34.58 3.04
CA ARG A 199 9.18 33.21 3.26
C ARG A 199 9.96 32.52 4.38
N GLN A 200 10.00 33.13 5.55
CA GLN A 200 10.40 32.43 6.76
C GLN A 200 9.13 31.90 7.42
N ALA A 201 9.06 30.59 7.61
CA ALA A 201 7.97 30.00 8.37
C ALA A 201 8.03 30.51 9.82
N ASP A 202 6.86 30.77 10.40
CA ASP A 202 6.75 30.84 11.86
C ASP A 202 7.24 29.49 12.39
N GLN A 203 8.07 29.49 13.43
CA GLN A 203 8.68 28.24 13.91
C GLN A 203 7.61 27.22 14.32
N GLY A 204 6.37 27.65 14.57
CA GLY A 204 5.27 26.81 14.97
C GLY A 204 5.49 26.19 16.33
N THR A 205 4.49 25.45 16.80
CA THR A 205 4.56 24.75 18.07
C THR A 205 4.81 23.28 17.80
N PRO A 206 5.82 22.65 18.44
CA PRO A 206 5.98 21.20 18.37
C PRO A 206 4.72 20.53 18.91
N SER A 207 4.29 19.44 18.27
CA SER A 207 3.16 18.64 18.75
C SER A 207 3.66 17.41 19.50
N ALA A 208 3.41 17.37 20.81
CA ALA A 208 3.74 16.20 21.62
C ALA A 208 2.93 14.95 21.17
N VAL A 209 1.70 15.15 20.68
CA VAL A 209 0.86 14.07 20.14
C VAL A 209 1.47 13.49 18.86
N LEU A 210 1.89 14.34 17.92
CA LEU A 210 2.51 13.81 16.70
C LEU A 210 3.84 13.12 17.02
N ALA A 211 4.61 13.66 17.96
CA ALA A 211 5.84 13.06 18.43
C ALA A 211 5.63 11.71 19.16
N SER A 212 4.47 11.49 19.81
CA SER A 212 4.15 10.21 20.45
C SER A 212 3.67 9.15 19.45
N ILE A 213 3.01 9.55 18.35
CA ILE A 213 2.54 8.63 17.31
C ILE A 213 3.71 7.99 16.55
N ALA A 214 4.68 8.78 16.12
CA ALA A 214 5.83 8.26 15.37
C ALA A 214 7.09 9.11 15.60
N PRO A 215 8.28 8.49 15.78
CA PRO A 215 9.53 9.22 15.95
C PRO A 215 9.84 10.20 14.82
N GLU A 216 9.48 9.88 13.59
CA GLU A 216 9.67 10.70 12.39
C GLU A 216 8.86 12.00 12.44
N LEU A 217 7.74 11.99 13.18
CA LEU A 217 6.86 13.14 13.34
C LEU A 217 7.28 14.04 14.51
N SER A 218 8.35 13.70 15.24
CA SER A 218 8.85 14.49 16.38
C SER A 218 9.34 15.89 16.00
N SER A 219 9.83 16.07 14.77
CA SER A 219 10.23 17.38 14.23
C SER A 219 9.07 18.23 13.69
N VAL A 220 7.85 17.68 13.65
CA VAL A 220 6.70 18.36 13.07
C VAL A 220 6.24 19.48 13.99
N ARG A 221 6.22 20.70 13.44
CA ARG A 221 5.72 21.90 14.10
C ARG A 221 4.44 22.35 13.41
N LEU A 222 3.41 22.66 14.19
CA LEU A 222 2.09 23.03 13.71
C LEU A 222 1.80 24.51 14.00
N THR A 223 1.01 25.14 13.14
CA THR A 223 0.51 26.51 13.35
C THR A 223 -0.99 26.59 13.09
N GLY A 224 -1.61 27.71 13.47
CA GLY A 224 -3.00 28.01 13.14
C GLY A 224 -4.02 27.10 13.84
N ARG A 225 -5.13 26.81 13.15
CA ARG A 225 -6.24 25.99 13.70
C ARG A 225 -5.86 24.52 13.82
N LEU A 226 -4.93 24.04 12.99
CA LEU A 226 -4.43 22.68 13.00
C LEU A 226 -3.69 22.37 14.31
N ALA A 227 -2.86 23.32 14.79
CA ALA A 227 -2.22 23.20 16.10
C ALA A 227 -3.26 23.02 17.21
N GLY A 228 -4.32 23.84 17.20
CA GLY A 228 -5.42 23.71 18.17
C GLY A 228 -6.26 22.44 18.02
N LEU A 229 -6.43 21.91 16.80
CA LEU A 229 -7.14 20.64 16.58
C LEU A 229 -6.33 19.46 17.12
N VAL A 230 -5.04 19.40 16.80
CA VAL A 230 -4.15 18.33 17.28
C VAL A 230 -3.94 18.43 18.79
N GLU A 231 -3.86 19.61 19.37
CA GLU A 231 -3.73 19.77 20.82
C GLU A 231 -5.02 19.37 21.57
N ASN A 232 -6.20 19.67 21.02
CA ASN A 232 -7.48 19.36 21.69
C ASN A 232 -7.96 17.92 21.44
N TYR A 233 -7.76 17.37 20.25
CA TYR A 233 -8.29 16.06 19.85
C TYR A 233 -7.21 15.00 19.65
N GLY A 234 -5.94 15.40 19.56
CA GLY A 234 -4.86 14.46 19.34
C GLY A 234 -4.68 13.48 20.49
N GLY A 235 -4.91 13.91 21.73
CA GLY A 235 -4.95 13.01 22.89
C GLY A 235 -6.04 11.93 22.77
N LEU A 236 -7.22 12.28 22.24
CA LEU A 236 -8.29 11.30 22.00
C LEU A 236 -7.94 10.31 20.88
N ALA A 237 -7.26 10.78 19.83
CA ALA A 237 -6.78 9.90 18.77
C ALA A 237 -5.68 8.95 19.27
N GLN A 238 -4.78 9.45 20.12
CA GLN A 238 -3.76 8.62 20.77
C GLN A 238 -4.38 7.60 21.72
N GLU A 239 -5.30 8.02 22.60
CA GLU A 239 -6.04 7.14 23.51
C GLU A 239 -6.78 6.05 22.72
N ALA A 240 -7.44 6.40 21.61
CA ALA A 240 -8.09 5.40 20.74
C ALA A 240 -7.12 4.40 20.10
N ILE A 241 -5.88 4.81 19.77
CA ILE A 241 -4.84 3.90 19.27
C ILE A 241 -4.36 2.99 20.40
N GLU A 242 -4.06 3.54 21.57
CA GLU A 242 -3.58 2.79 22.74
C GLU A 242 -4.64 1.79 23.25
N ASP A 243 -5.91 2.20 23.29
CA ASP A 243 -7.05 1.34 23.63
C ASP A 243 -7.19 0.20 22.61
N ASN A 244 -7.00 0.49 21.32
CA ASN A 244 -7.07 -0.52 20.28
C ASN A 244 -5.93 -1.54 20.39
N GLU A 245 -4.70 -1.08 20.59
CA GLU A 245 -3.54 -1.96 20.79
C GLU A 245 -3.71 -2.83 22.04
N THR A 246 -4.19 -2.22 23.14
CA THR A 246 -4.47 -2.94 24.39
C THR A 246 -5.55 -4.00 24.19
N PHE A 247 -6.65 -3.66 23.51
CA PHE A 247 -7.72 -4.60 23.21
C PHE A 247 -7.22 -5.85 22.47
N TYR A 248 -6.44 -5.69 21.40
CA TYR A 248 -5.94 -6.84 20.63
C TYR A 248 -4.83 -7.61 21.35
N ALA A 249 -4.05 -6.96 22.22
CA ALA A 249 -3.12 -7.65 23.10
C ALA A 249 -3.85 -8.55 24.11
N ASP A 250 -4.90 -8.02 24.76
CA ASP A 250 -5.73 -8.77 25.70
C ASP A 250 -6.50 -9.90 24.99
N LEU A 251 -7.04 -9.63 23.80
CA LEU A 251 -7.75 -10.63 23.00
C LEU A 251 -6.82 -11.78 22.57
N ARG A 252 -5.59 -11.47 22.15
CA ARG A 252 -4.56 -12.47 21.88
C ARG A 252 -4.30 -13.35 23.11
N ASP A 253 -4.16 -12.73 24.28
CA ASP A 253 -3.88 -13.47 25.53
C ASP A 253 -5.08 -14.32 25.96
N ALA A 254 -6.31 -13.85 25.71
CA ALA A 254 -7.54 -14.63 25.90
C ALA A 254 -7.57 -15.85 24.97
N VAL A 255 -7.21 -15.70 23.69
CA VAL A 255 -7.10 -16.82 22.74
C VAL A 255 -6.08 -17.85 23.23
N VAL A 256 -4.88 -17.40 23.59
CA VAL A 256 -3.82 -18.29 24.12
C VAL A 256 -4.32 -19.03 25.35
N THR A 257 -4.95 -18.32 26.28
CA THR A 257 -5.52 -18.91 27.50
C THR A 257 -6.57 -19.97 27.17
N ALA A 258 -7.45 -19.70 26.20
CA ALA A 258 -8.49 -20.62 25.80
C ALA A 258 -7.92 -21.91 25.20
N PHE A 259 -6.85 -21.84 24.39
CA PHE A 259 -6.14 -23.02 23.89
C PHE A 259 -5.41 -23.79 25.00
N GLN A 260 -4.80 -23.10 25.96
CA GLN A 260 -4.08 -23.75 27.07
C GLN A 260 -5.02 -24.46 28.06
N GLN A 261 -6.24 -23.95 28.21
CA GLN A 261 -7.28 -24.55 29.07
C GLN A 261 -8.07 -25.66 28.36
N ASP A 262 -7.93 -25.76 27.03
CA ASP A 262 -8.63 -26.76 26.25
C ASP A 262 -8.14 -28.17 26.60
N THR A 263 -9.08 -29.01 27.03
CA THR A 263 -8.83 -30.43 27.33
C THR A 263 -9.40 -31.35 26.25
N ALA A 264 -10.08 -30.80 25.24
CA ALA A 264 -10.69 -31.56 24.17
C ALA A 264 -9.64 -32.08 23.19
N LEU A 265 -9.48 -33.40 23.13
CA LEU A 265 -8.56 -34.02 22.18
C LEU A 265 -9.08 -33.87 20.75
N ALA A 266 -8.23 -33.31 19.88
CA ALA A 266 -8.53 -33.22 18.46
C ALA A 266 -8.75 -34.62 17.85
N PRO A 267 -9.85 -34.84 17.10
CA PRO A 267 -10.10 -36.10 16.45
C PRO A 267 -9.01 -36.41 15.43
N SER A 268 -8.51 -37.65 15.42
CA SER A 268 -7.55 -38.15 14.43
C SER A 268 -8.22 -38.96 13.32
N ARG A 269 -9.52 -39.24 13.43
CA ARG A 269 -10.31 -39.99 12.45
C ARG A 269 -11.74 -39.44 12.38
N PRO A 270 -12.39 -39.47 11.21
CA PRO A 270 -13.81 -39.13 11.11
C PRO A 270 -14.68 -40.08 11.95
N SER A 271 -15.84 -39.60 12.38
CA SER A 271 -16.87 -40.42 13.01
C SER A 271 -17.38 -41.49 12.04
N ALA A 272 -17.36 -42.76 12.44
CA ALA A 272 -17.95 -43.84 11.64
C ALA A 272 -19.48 -43.79 11.75
N PRO A 273 -20.23 -43.92 10.63
CA PRO A 273 -21.68 -44.10 10.70
C PRO A 273 -22.03 -45.37 11.50
N PRO A 274 -23.11 -45.37 12.29
CA PRO A 274 -23.57 -46.57 12.98
C PRO A 274 -23.78 -47.74 12.00
N GLY A 275 -23.08 -48.85 12.22
CA GLY A 275 -23.26 -50.09 11.45
C GLY A 275 -22.40 -50.28 10.21
N VAL A 276 -21.49 -49.35 9.88
CA VAL A 276 -20.54 -49.50 8.76
C VAL A 276 -19.15 -49.85 9.29
N PHE A 277 -18.74 -51.11 9.12
CA PHE A 277 -17.37 -51.55 9.38
C PHE A 277 -16.54 -51.43 8.09
N PRO A 278 -15.54 -50.54 8.01
CA PRO A 278 -14.74 -50.40 6.79
C PRO A 278 -13.90 -51.66 6.55
N ARG A 279 -13.88 -52.13 5.30
CA ARG A 279 -12.93 -53.14 4.82
C ARG A 279 -11.52 -52.50 4.76
N PRO A 280 -10.46 -53.17 5.23
CA PRO A 280 -9.17 -52.53 5.39
C PRO A 280 -8.39 -52.51 4.08
N THR A 281 -8.15 -51.34 3.47
CA THR A 281 -6.99 -51.14 2.57
C THR A 281 -6.60 -49.65 2.42
N LEU A 282 -5.27 -49.44 2.48
CA LEU A 282 -4.39 -48.26 2.30
C LEU A 282 -4.35 -47.20 3.42
N SER A 283 -3.10 -46.84 3.81
CA SER A 283 -2.59 -46.18 5.02
C SER A 283 -3.56 -45.94 6.20
N GLN A 284 -3.64 -46.92 7.11
CA GLN A 284 -4.47 -46.85 8.33
C GLN A 284 -3.98 -45.90 9.43
N VAL A 285 -2.76 -45.36 9.31
CA VAL A 285 -2.25 -44.35 10.24
C VAL A 285 -2.67 -42.99 9.68
N PRO A 286 -3.60 -42.27 10.35
CA PRO A 286 -4.00 -40.95 9.89
C PRO A 286 -2.78 -40.03 9.88
N ASP A 287 -2.55 -39.39 8.74
CA ASP A 287 -1.58 -38.30 8.61
C ASP A 287 -2.38 -37.00 8.55
N VAL A 288 -2.54 -36.34 9.70
CA VAL A 288 -3.54 -35.28 9.86
C VAL A 288 -2.87 -33.91 9.84
N ALA A 289 -3.16 -33.12 8.80
CA ALA A 289 -2.86 -31.70 8.76
C ALA A 289 -3.78 -30.91 9.70
N THR A 290 -3.21 -29.90 10.36
CA THR A 290 -4.00 -28.82 10.96
C THR A 290 -3.94 -27.58 10.07
N VAL A 291 -5.10 -27.04 9.75
CA VAL A 291 -5.27 -25.85 8.90
C VAL A 291 -5.99 -24.78 9.70
N LEU A 292 -5.46 -23.56 9.72
CA LEU A 292 -6.18 -22.40 10.24
C LEU A 292 -6.88 -21.68 9.09
N LEU A 293 -8.18 -21.45 9.22
CA LEU A 293 -9.00 -20.71 8.26
C LEU A 293 -9.26 -19.31 8.80
N ILE A 294 -8.93 -18.31 8.00
CA ILE A 294 -9.29 -16.91 8.20
C ILE A 294 -9.96 -16.39 6.93
N SER A 295 -10.86 -15.42 7.05
CA SER A 295 -11.63 -14.87 5.93
C SER A 295 -12.31 -13.58 6.34
N ASP A 296 -12.60 -12.71 5.38
CA ASP A 296 -13.39 -11.50 5.59
C ASP A 296 -12.78 -10.64 6.72
N ASN A 297 -11.46 -10.49 6.72
CA ASN A 297 -10.73 -9.67 7.70
C ASN A 297 -11.07 -8.18 7.56
N HIS A 298 -11.39 -7.73 6.34
CA HIS A 298 -11.91 -6.40 6.05
C HIS A 298 -11.02 -5.29 6.62
N CYS A 299 -9.70 -5.44 6.46
CA CYS A 299 -8.69 -4.52 6.99
C CYS A 299 -8.72 -4.33 8.52
N ASN A 300 -9.14 -5.33 9.30
CA ASN A 300 -8.92 -5.30 10.73
C ASN A 300 -7.42 -5.54 11.05
N ILE A 301 -6.66 -4.46 11.14
CA ILE A 301 -5.21 -4.49 11.35
C ILE A 301 -4.79 -5.04 12.72
N GLY A 302 -5.70 -5.05 13.70
CA GLY A 302 -5.42 -5.55 15.05
C GLY A 302 -5.40 -7.08 15.16
N MET A 303 -5.93 -7.78 14.16
CA MET A 303 -6.07 -9.24 14.19
C MET A 303 -4.77 -10.00 13.91
N GLY A 304 -3.75 -9.35 13.32
CA GLY A 304 -2.48 -10.01 12.96
C GLY A 304 -1.83 -10.80 14.11
N PRO A 305 -1.57 -10.20 15.29
CA PRO A 305 -1.06 -10.91 16.46
C PRO A 305 -1.96 -12.05 16.95
N VAL A 306 -3.27 -11.89 16.81
CA VAL A 306 -4.28 -12.86 17.25
C VAL A 306 -4.27 -14.10 16.34
N TYR A 307 -4.28 -13.90 15.02
CA TYR A 307 -4.15 -15.02 14.05
C TYR A 307 -2.84 -15.76 14.21
N ALA A 308 -1.73 -15.05 14.42
CA ALA A 308 -0.44 -15.69 14.67
C ALA A 308 -0.45 -16.53 15.96
N ALA A 309 -1.12 -16.06 17.03
CA ALA A 309 -1.32 -16.86 18.23
C ALA A 309 -2.16 -18.11 17.95
N MET A 310 -3.29 -17.99 17.24
CA MET A 310 -4.09 -19.14 16.85
C MET A 310 -3.31 -20.16 16.02
N ALA A 311 -2.53 -19.71 15.04
CA ALA A 311 -1.72 -20.59 14.20
C ALA A 311 -0.72 -21.40 15.03
N ARG A 312 -0.01 -20.75 15.96
CA ARG A 312 0.92 -21.43 16.87
C ARG A 312 0.21 -22.38 17.83
N GLU A 313 -0.81 -21.92 18.54
CA GLU A 313 -1.48 -22.70 19.59
C GLU A 313 -2.27 -23.89 19.02
N SER A 314 -2.83 -23.75 17.81
CA SER A 314 -3.47 -24.87 17.12
C SER A 314 -2.48 -25.86 16.50
N GLY A 315 -1.21 -25.47 16.35
CA GLY A 315 -0.21 -26.23 15.58
C GLY A 315 -0.57 -26.28 14.09
N ALA A 316 -1.09 -25.19 13.55
CA ALA A 316 -1.42 -25.09 12.13
C ALA A 316 -0.16 -25.25 11.26
N GLU A 317 -0.26 -26.09 10.23
CA GLU A 317 0.81 -26.30 9.26
C GLU A 317 0.66 -25.37 8.04
N VAL A 318 -0.53 -24.81 7.86
CA VAL A 318 -0.87 -23.82 6.83
C VAL A 318 -2.01 -22.93 7.31
N VAL A 319 -1.97 -21.64 6.97
CA VAL A 319 -3.09 -20.73 7.10
C VAL A 319 -3.73 -20.57 5.72
N LEU A 320 -5.03 -20.82 5.61
CA LEU A 320 -5.81 -20.47 4.42
C LEU A 320 -6.54 -19.16 4.69
N ASN A 321 -6.13 -18.12 3.99
CA ASN A 321 -6.86 -16.86 3.92
C ASN A 321 -7.84 -16.93 2.75
N LEU A 322 -9.14 -16.94 3.04
CA LEU A 322 -10.20 -17.11 2.05
C LEU A 322 -10.72 -15.78 1.50
N GLY A 323 -9.92 -14.71 1.63
CA GLY A 323 -10.15 -13.44 0.95
C GLY A 323 -10.82 -12.39 1.82
N ASP A 324 -11.07 -11.24 1.20
CA ASP A 324 -11.46 -9.99 1.83
C ASP A 324 -10.47 -9.58 2.91
N THR A 325 -9.17 -9.64 2.57
CA THR A 325 -8.07 -9.12 3.41
C THR A 325 -8.23 -7.60 3.60
N THR A 326 -8.63 -6.91 2.53
CA THR A 326 -8.80 -5.46 2.44
C THR A 326 -10.28 -5.05 2.41
N MET A 327 -10.58 -3.74 2.39
CA MET A 327 -11.94 -3.20 2.27
C MET A 327 -12.27 -2.75 0.83
N GLY A 328 -11.25 -2.43 0.04
CA GLY A 328 -11.44 -1.96 -1.33
C GLY A 328 -10.33 -2.36 -2.30
N GLY A 329 -9.34 -3.11 -1.86
CA GLY A 329 -8.29 -3.65 -2.72
C GLY A 329 -7.45 -2.61 -3.42
N SER A 330 -7.37 -1.40 -2.87
CA SER A 330 -6.58 -0.31 -3.42
C SER A 330 -5.13 -0.37 -2.94
N SER A 331 -4.23 0.24 -3.71
CA SER A 331 -2.80 0.24 -3.37
C SER A 331 -2.47 0.84 -1.98
N VAL A 332 -3.34 1.67 -1.39
CA VAL A 332 -3.13 2.20 -0.02
C VAL A 332 -3.40 1.20 1.08
N GLU A 333 -4.18 0.18 0.78
CA GLU A 333 -4.55 -0.88 1.71
C GLU A 333 -3.44 -1.92 1.86
N ALA A 334 -2.24 -1.64 1.34
CA ALA A 334 -1.02 -2.39 1.66
C ALA A 334 -0.85 -2.54 3.17
N VAL A 335 -1.21 -1.51 3.95
CA VAL A 335 -1.17 -1.55 5.43
C VAL A 335 -2.05 -2.66 6.01
N CYS A 336 -3.17 -3.00 5.36
CA CYS A 336 -4.05 -4.09 5.80
C CYS A 336 -3.36 -5.44 5.64
N VAL A 337 -2.69 -5.64 4.50
CA VAL A 337 -1.91 -6.85 4.20
C VAL A 337 -0.69 -6.93 5.12
N ASP A 338 0.07 -5.83 5.25
CA ASP A 338 1.26 -5.74 6.08
C ASP A 338 0.94 -6.06 7.55
N ALA A 339 -0.15 -5.51 8.08
CA ALA A 339 -0.59 -5.75 9.45
C ALA A 339 -0.87 -7.23 9.76
N LEU A 340 -1.29 -8.03 8.78
CA LEU A 340 -1.43 -9.48 8.97
C LEU A 340 -0.10 -10.21 8.71
N ALA A 341 0.57 -9.87 7.61
CA ALA A 341 1.76 -10.55 7.13
C ALA A 341 3.00 -10.33 8.02
N ASP A 342 3.09 -9.21 8.73
CA ASP A 342 4.15 -8.96 9.72
C ASP A 342 4.11 -9.96 10.89
N HIS A 343 2.95 -10.56 11.16
CA HIS A 343 2.77 -11.53 12.24
C HIS A 343 2.69 -12.98 11.74
N LEU A 344 2.12 -13.23 10.56
CA LEU A 344 2.00 -14.56 9.95
C LEU A 344 3.26 -14.96 9.18
N THR A 345 4.38 -15.12 9.89
CA THR A 345 5.70 -15.39 9.29
C THR A 345 6.21 -16.82 9.50
N GLU A 346 5.66 -17.55 10.47
CA GLU A 346 6.13 -18.90 10.86
C GLU A 346 5.48 -20.04 10.08
N VAL A 347 4.31 -19.78 9.47
CA VAL A 347 3.46 -20.76 8.81
C VAL A 347 3.15 -20.26 7.40
N PRO A 348 3.20 -21.12 6.36
CA PRO A 348 2.82 -20.69 5.02
C PRO A 348 1.37 -20.21 4.99
N VAL A 349 1.13 -19.11 4.29
CA VAL A 349 -0.20 -18.55 4.05
C VAL A 349 -0.53 -18.76 2.58
N VAL A 350 -1.68 -19.39 2.33
CA VAL A 350 -2.26 -19.54 0.99
C VAL A 350 -3.51 -18.68 0.92
N VAL A 351 -3.67 -17.92 -0.16
CA VAL A 351 -4.75 -16.93 -0.28
C VAL A 351 -5.64 -17.19 -1.50
N ALA A 352 -6.95 -17.14 -1.28
CA ALA A 352 -7.95 -17.00 -2.34
C ALA A 352 -8.59 -15.62 -2.20
N ASP A 353 -8.12 -14.64 -2.99
CA ASP A 353 -8.56 -13.24 -2.91
C ASP A 353 -10.09 -13.09 -3.03
N GLY A 354 -10.67 -12.23 -2.19
CA GLY A 354 -12.11 -11.99 -2.14
C GLY A 354 -12.59 -10.88 -3.07
N ASN A 355 -13.89 -10.59 -3.04
CA ASN A 355 -14.46 -9.51 -3.86
C ASN A 355 -14.05 -8.11 -3.38
N HIS A 356 -13.46 -7.95 -2.21
CA HIS A 356 -12.85 -6.70 -1.78
C HIS A 356 -11.37 -6.60 -2.16
N ASP A 357 -10.76 -7.69 -2.65
CA ASP A 357 -9.34 -7.75 -3.00
C ASP A 357 -9.15 -7.65 -4.51
N SER A 358 -8.34 -6.69 -4.94
CA SER A 358 -8.05 -6.50 -6.36
C SER A 358 -6.80 -7.27 -6.78
N THR A 359 -6.45 -7.25 -8.06
CA THR A 359 -5.13 -7.73 -8.51
C THR A 359 -3.98 -7.06 -7.76
N THR A 360 -4.17 -5.80 -7.34
CA THR A 360 -3.17 -5.07 -6.55
C THR A 360 -3.02 -5.67 -5.16
N THR A 361 -4.11 -6.13 -4.54
CA THR A 361 -4.06 -6.82 -3.25
C THR A 361 -3.26 -8.10 -3.36
N GLY A 362 -3.58 -8.97 -4.33
CA GLY A 362 -2.83 -10.20 -4.55
C GLY A 362 -1.34 -9.94 -4.85
N GLU A 363 -1.00 -8.87 -5.57
CA GLU A 363 0.41 -8.45 -5.76
C GLU A 363 1.09 -8.04 -4.44
N GLN A 364 0.39 -7.35 -3.55
CA GLN A 364 0.89 -6.95 -2.23
C GLN A 364 1.08 -8.17 -1.32
N GLU A 365 0.11 -9.08 -1.30
CA GLU A 365 0.19 -10.34 -0.55
C GLU A 365 1.35 -11.22 -1.04
N ALA A 366 1.49 -11.37 -2.36
CA ALA A 366 2.61 -12.10 -2.95
C ALA A 366 3.97 -11.44 -2.62
N ALA A 367 4.04 -10.10 -2.56
CA ALA A 367 5.24 -9.38 -2.15
C ALA A 367 5.63 -9.63 -0.69
N ARG A 368 4.66 -10.03 0.15
CA ARG A 368 4.87 -10.47 1.54
C ARG A 368 5.21 -11.96 1.67
N GLY A 369 5.30 -12.67 0.55
CA GLY A 369 5.65 -14.09 0.50
C GLY A 369 4.47 -15.03 0.68
N TRP A 370 3.24 -14.52 0.68
CA TRP A 370 2.04 -15.36 0.68
C TRP A 370 1.82 -15.99 -0.70
N GLN A 371 1.23 -17.18 -0.72
CA GLN A 371 0.94 -17.90 -1.95
C GLN A 371 -0.49 -17.62 -2.41
N VAL A 372 -0.62 -16.65 -3.32
CA VAL A 372 -1.92 -16.27 -3.91
C VAL A 372 -2.30 -17.28 -5.00
N LEU A 373 -3.51 -17.83 -4.92
CA LEU A 373 -4.05 -18.80 -5.86
C LEU A 373 -4.52 -18.12 -7.16
N ASP A 374 -4.23 -18.74 -8.30
CA ASP A 374 -4.41 -18.16 -9.64
C ASP A 374 -5.07 -19.13 -10.64
N GLY A 375 -5.90 -20.04 -10.15
CA GLY A 375 -6.60 -21.06 -10.93
C GLY A 375 -5.85 -22.38 -11.09
N GLY A 376 -4.60 -22.46 -10.60
CA GLY A 376 -3.79 -23.67 -10.58
C GLY A 376 -3.91 -24.50 -9.30
N VAL A 377 -3.56 -25.79 -9.39
CA VAL A 377 -3.40 -26.66 -8.21
C VAL A 377 -1.99 -26.51 -7.66
N ILE A 378 -1.87 -26.16 -6.38
CA ILE A 378 -0.62 -26.11 -5.62
C ILE A 378 -0.58 -27.20 -4.56
N GLU A 379 0.59 -27.46 -3.99
CA GLU A 379 0.75 -28.38 -2.86
C GLU A 379 1.44 -27.68 -1.69
N VAL A 380 0.75 -27.58 -0.55
CA VAL A 380 1.25 -26.93 0.67
C VAL A 380 0.85 -27.79 1.87
N ALA A 381 1.77 -28.00 2.82
CA ALA A 381 1.55 -28.87 3.98
C ALA A 381 1.04 -30.29 3.62
N GLY A 382 1.42 -30.81 2.45
CA GLY A 382 0.96 -32.11 1.94
C GLY A 382 -0.51 -32.13 1.48
N LEU A 383 -1.13 -30.96 1.28
CA LEU A 383 -2.49 -30.80 0.77
C LEU A 383 -2.46 -30.22 -0.65
N ARG A 384 -3.22 -30.81 -1.57
CA ARG A 384 -3.45 -30.27 -2.92
C ARG A 384 -4.56 -29.24 -2.85
N ILE A 385 -4.21 -27.97 -3.03
CA ILE A 385 -5.11 -26.84 -2.89
C ILE A 385 -5.31 -26.22 -4.26
N LEU A 386 -6.57 -25.98 -4.63
CA LEU A 386 -6.97 -25.25 -5.83
C LEU A 386 -7.76 -24.02 -5.39
N GLY A 387 -7.64 -22.93 -6.13
CA GLY A 387 -8.45 -21.74 -5.94
C GLY A 387 -8.08 -20.68 -6.95
N ASP A 388 -8.77 -19.56 -6.88
CA ASP A 388 -8.49 -18.35 -7.66
C ASP A 388 -9.11 -17.17 -6.92
N ARG A 389 -8.86 -15.97 -7.43
CA ARG A 389 -9.49 -14.73 -7.00
C ARG A 389 -10.98 -14.69 -7.35
N ASP A 390 -11.75 -13.95 -6.55
CA ASP A 390 -13.16 -13.68 -6.84
C ASP A 390 -13.35 -13.12 -8.27
N PRO A 391 -14.37 -13.57 -9.02
CA PRO A 391 -14.63 -13.08 -10.37
C PRO A 391 -15.03 -11.60 -10.41
N ARG A 392 -15.25 -10.96 -9.26
CA ARG A 392 -15.75 -9.60 -9.09
C ARG A 392 -14.87 -8.82 -8.13
N LEU A 393 -14.91 -7.49 -8.26
CA LEU A 393 -14.43 -6.52 -7.30
C LEU A 393 -15.60 -5.62 -6.90
N THR A 394 -15.98 -5.64 -5.62
CA THR A 394 -16.94 -4.74 -4.99
C THR A 394 -16.20 -3.77 -4.08
N SER A 395 -15.43 -2.89 -4.69
CA SER A 395 -14.57 -1.98 -3.95
C SER A 395 -15.29 -0.70 -3.56
N VAL A 396 -15.10 -0.27 -2.30
CA VAL A 396 -15.51 1.07 -1.83
C VAL A 396 -14.64 2.17 -2.46
N THR A 397 -13.39 1.85 -2.84
CA THR A 397 -12.40 2.83 -3.31
C THR A 397 -12.18 2.82 -4.83
N LEU A 398 -12.39 1.68 -5.47
CA LEU A 398 -12.16 1.45 -6.91
C LEU A 398 -13.47 1.19 -7.68
N GLY A 399 -14.60 1.17 -6.98
CA GLY A 399 -15.92 0.89 -7.55
C GLY A 399 -16.16 -0.59 -7.85
N TYR A 400 -17.24 -0.86 -8.59
CA TYR A 400 -17.65 -2.21 -8.98
C TYR A 400 -17.02 -2.63 -10.31
N ARG A 401 -16.48 -3.84 -10.37
CA ARG A 401 -15.92 -4.43 -11.60
C ARG A 401 -16.16 -5.93 -11.65
N ASP A 402 -16.61 -6.43 -12.79
CA ASP A 402 -16.58 -7.87 -13.09
C ASP A 402 -15.32 -8.17 -13.93
N TYR A 403 -14.50 -9.14 -13.50
CA TYR A 403 -13.35 -9.63 -14.27
C TYR A 403 -13.76 -10.75 -15.22
N THR A 404 -14.62 -11.65 -14.75
CA THR A 404 -15.19 -12.78 -15.48
C THR A 404 -16.53 -13.15 -14.84
N THR A 405 -17.24 -14.12 -15.38
CA THR A 405 -18.44 -14.67 -14.74
C THR A 405 -18.08 -15.79 -13.78
N ARG A 406 -18.93 -16.04 -12.76
CA ARG A 406 -18.81 -17.22 -11.89
C ARG A 406 -18.76 -18.54 -12.66
N GLU A 407 -19.48 -18.61 -13.79
CA GLU A 407 -19.55 -19.78 -14.65
C GLU A 407 -18.21 -20.02 -15.36
N GLU A 408 -17.65 -18.99 -15.99
CA GLU A 408 -16.35 -19.09 -16.68
C GLU A 408 -15.22 -19.44 -15.71
N LEU A 409 -15.21 -18.81 -14.52
CA LEU A 409 -14.24 -19.13 -13.48
C LEU A 409 -14.37 -20.59 -13.01
N ALA A 410 -15.61 -21.03 -12.71
CA ALA A 410 -15.86 -22.41 -12.30
C ALA A 410 -15.44 -23.42 -13.37
N GLN A 411 -15.68 -23.14 -14.65
CA GLN A 411 -15.23 -24.01 -15.75
C GLN A 411 -13.70 -24.15 -15.80
N GLY A 412 -12.97 -23.06 -15.58
CA GLY A 412 -11.51 -23.08 -15.47
C GLY A 412 -11.02 -23.92 -14.31
N LEU A 413 -11.60 -23.70 -13.12
CA LEU A 413 -11.29 -24.45 -11.90
C LEU A 413 -11.63 -25.93 -12.01
N GLU A 414 -12.78 -26.29 -12.60
CA GLU A 414 -13.15 -27.68 -12.87
C GLU A 414 -12.12 -28.36 -13.80
N GLY A 415 -11.72 -27.68 -14.87
CA GLY A 415 -10.68 -28.16 -15.78
C GLY A 415 -9.35 -28.44 -15.06
N ALA A 416 -8.92 -27.53 -14.18
CA ALA A 416 -7.71 -27.69 -13.38
C ALA A 416 -7.84 -28.82 -12.35
N ALA A 417 -8.98 -28.92 -11.66
CA ALA A 417 -9.25 -29.95 -10.66
C ALA A 417 -9.23 -31.35 -11.26
N CYS A 418 -9.84 -31.53 -12.44
CA CYS A 418 -10.00 -32.83 -13.06
C CYS A 418 -8.83 -33.27 -13.95
N ALA A 419 -7.84 -32.41 -14.22
CA ALA A 419 -6.74 -32.71 -15.15
C ALA A 419 -5.94 -33.97 -14.79
N GLY A 420 -5.87 -34.34 -13.52
CA GLY A 420 -5.16 -35.52 -13.01
C GLY A 420 -6.05 -36.64 -12.46
N VAL A 421 -7.38 -36.52 -12.59
CA VAL A 421 -8.33 -37.48 -12.02
C VAL A 421 -8.74 -38.50 -13.07
N ALA A 422 -8.58 -39.79 -12.76
CA ALA A 422 -8.83 -40.88 -13.72
C ALA A 422 -10.32 -41.05 -14.10
N GLU A 423 -11.22 -40.91 -13.12
CA GLU A 423 -12.66 -41.08 -13.32
C GLU A 423 -13.47 -39.90 -12.72
N PRO A 424 -13.45 -38.70 -13.35
CA PRO A 424 -14.28 -37.57 -12.95
C PRO A 424 -15.77 -37.94 -12.87
N GLY A 425 -16.49 -37.34 -11.93
CA GLY A 425 -17.90 -37.63 -11.63
C GLY A 425 -18.11 -38.89 -10.79
N THR A 426 -17.07 -39.66 -10.47
CA THR A 426 -17.17 -40.80 -9.56
C THR A 426 -17.16 -40.32 -8.11
N PRO A 427 -18.17 -40.65 -7.29
CA PRO A 427 -18.20 -40.23 -5.89
C PRO A 427 -16.97 -40.74 -5.11
N TRP A 428 -16.44 -39.91 -4.21
CA TRP A 428 -15.26 -40.24 -3.40
C TRP A 428 -15.37 -41.58 -2.67
N ALA A 429 -16.58 -41.90 -2.18
CA ALA A 429 -16.86 -43.13 -1.44
C ALA A 429 -16.81 -44.38 -2.33
N LEU A 430 -16.95 -44.22 -3.64
CA LEU A 430 -16.96 -45.31 -4.63
C LEU A 430 -15.64 -45.42 -5.39
N SER A 431 -14.78 -44.40 -5.33
CA SER A 431 -13.49 -44.44 -6.02
C SER A 431 -12.49 -45.40 -5.36
N ALA A 432 -11.91 -46.28 -6.16
CA ALA A 432 -10.83 -47.17 -5.77
C ALA A 432 -9.46 -46.46 -5.80
N ASP A 433 -9.32 -45.43 -6.64
CA ASP A 433 -8.13 -44.62 -6.80
C ASP A 433 -8.46 -43.13 -6.55
N ARG A 434 -7.71 -42.52 -5.64
CA ARG A 434 -7.87 -41.11 -5.26
C ARG A 434 -6.66 -40.27 -5.64
N GLU A 435 -5.74 -40.83 -6.42
CA GLU A 435 -4.61 -40.08 -6.95
C GLU A 435 -5.10 -38.92 -7.83
N GLY A 436 -4.40 -37.79 -7.77
CA GLY A 436 -4.73 -36.60 -8.56
C GLY A 436 -5.86 -35.72 -7.99
N TRP A 437 -6.72 -36.24 -7.11
CA TRP A 437 -7.82 -35.48 -6.50
C TRP A 437 -7.30 -34.24 -5.75
N VAL A 438 -8.03 -33.14 -5.89
CA VAL A 438 -7.80 -31.90 -5.13
C VAL A 438 -8.39 -32.06 -3.73
N ASP A 439 -7.57 -31.79 -2.72
CA ASP A 439 -7.96 -31.95 -1.32
C ASP A 439 -8.88 -30.82 -0.86
N ILE A 440 -8.56 -29.58 -1.26
CA ILE A 440 -9.28 -28.36 -0.89
C ILE A 440 -9.47 -27.45 -2.12
N LEU A 441 -10.71 -27.04 -2.38
CA LEU A 441 -11.01 -25.85 -3.16
C LEU A 441 -11.15 -24.68 -2.18
N ALA A 442 -10.17 -23.78 -2.18
CA ALA A 442 -10.21 -22.51 -1.47
C ALA A 442 -10.74 -21.44 -2.41
N ILE A 443 -11.93 -20.91 -2.15
CA ILE A 443 -12.58 -19.91 -3.01
C ILE A 443 -13.37 -18.94 -2.16
N HIS A 444 -13.31 -17.65 -2.43
CA HIS A 444 -14.04 -16.68 -1.60
C HIS A 444 -15.56 -16.78 -1.78
N ASP A 445 -16.05 -16.93 -3.02
CA ASP A 445 -17.49 -16.97 -3.34
C ASP A 445 -18.02 -18.41 -3.42
N PRO A 446 -18.92 -18.83 -2.49
CA PRO A 446 -19.47 -20.18 -2.47
C PRO A 446 -20.29 -20.53 -3.72
N PHE A 447 -20.80 -19.52 -4.44
CA PHE A 447 -21.58 -19.73 -5.67
C PHE A 447 -20.70 -20.07 -6.88
N VAL A 448 -19.39 -19.88 -6.79
CA VAL A 448 -18.40 -20.43 -7.73
C VAL A 448 -18.14 -21.90 -7.39
N GLY A 449 -17.86 -22.20 -6.12
CA GLY A 449 -17.56 -23.57 -5.69
C GLY A 449 -18.71 -24.55 -5.91
N ALA A 450 -19.96 -24.12 -5.69
CA ALA A 450 -21.16 -24.91 -6.00
C ALA A 450 -21.27 -25.38 -7.48
N ARG A 451 -20.52 -24.75 -8.40
CA ARG A 451 -20.43 -25.17 -9.81
C ARG A 451 -19.29 -26.14 -10.07
N VAL A 452 -18.22 -26.09 -9.27
CA VAL A 452 -17.04 -26.95 -9.38
C VAL A 452 -17.25 -28.29 -8.67
N MET A 453 -17.86 -28.28 -7.49
CA MET A 453 -18.03 -29.46 -6.63
C MET A 453 -18.80 -30.65 -7.26
N PRO A 454 -19.76 -30.47 -8.19
CA PRO A 454 -20.39 -31.58 -8.90
C PRO A 454 -19.45 -32.42 -9.76
N SER A 455 -18.26 -31.91 -10.12
CA SER A 455 -17.25 -32.62 -10.91
C SER A 455 -16.70 -33.88 -10.24
N GLY A 456 -16.79 -33.97 -8.90
CA GLY A 456 -16.20 -35.08 -8.14
C GLY A 456 -14.67 -35.11 -8.17
N CYS A 457 -14.00 -34.04 -8.59
CA CYS A 457 -12.53 -33.94 -8.61
C CYS A 457 -11.96 -33.24 -7.36
N VAL A 458 -12.83 -32.68 -6.52
CA VAL A 458 -12.50 -31.91 -5.31
C VAL A 458 -13.16 -32.57 -4.10
N VAL A 459 -12.44 -32.69 -2.98
CA VAL A 459 -12.96 -33.28 -1.73
C VAL A 459 -13.74 -32.28 -0.88
N LEU A 460 -13.16 -31.10 -0.62
CA LEU A 460 -13.71 -30.10 0.32
C LEU A 460 -13.62 -28.69 -0.27
N GLU A 461 -14.73 -27.97 -0.27
CA GLU A 461 -14.80 -26.53 -0.51
C GLU A 461 -14.70 -25.78 0.83
N LEU A 462 -13.81 -24.80 0.88
CA LEU A 462 -13.65 -23.85 1.99
C LEU A 462 -13.80 -22.44 1.45
N THR A 463 -14.70 -21.67 2.07
CA THR A 463 -15.13 -20.38 1.51
C THR A 463 -15.55 -19.36 2.57
N GLY A 464 -15.62 -18.09 2.16
CA GLY A 464 -15.97 -16.93 2.97
C GLY A 464 -17.23 -16.23 2.47
N HIS A 465 -17.16 -14.90 2.25
CA HIS A 465 -18.14 -14.04 1.57
C HIS A 465 -19.46 -13.80 2.30
N LEU A 466 -20.02 -14.82 2.96
CA LEU A 466 -21.33 -14.73 3.60
C LEU A 466 -21.26 -14.14 5.02
N HIS A 467 -20.05 -13.97 5.56
CA HIS A 467 -19.77 -13.51 6.93
C HIS A 467 -20.52 -14.32 8.01
N ARG A 468 -20.86 -15.57 7.69
CA ARG A 468 -21.61 -16.45 8.58
C ARG A 468 -21.24 -17.89 8.31
N ARG A 469 -21.42 -18.70 9.35
CA ARG A 469 -21.22 -20.14 9.27
C ARG A 469 -22.28 -20.79 8.37
N VAL A 470 -21.82 -21.63 7.45
CA VAL A 470 -22.65 -22.67 6.81
C VAL A 470 -21.85 -23.98 6.79
N GLY A 471 -22.47 -25.07 7.20
CA GLY A 471 -21.81 -26.37 7.22
C GLY A 471 -21.04 -26.66 8.51
N PRO A 472 -20.29 -27.78 8.55
CA PRO A 472 -19.93 -28.63 7.42
C PRO A 472 -21.14 -29.40 6.84
N VAL A 473 -21.34 -29.33 5.53
CA VAL A 473 -22.46 -29.98 4.80
C VAL A 473 -21.94 -30.64 3.51
N GLN A 474 -22.80 -31.43 2.85
CA GLN A 474 -22.52 -31.99 1.52
C GLN A 474 -22.79 -30.93 0.44
N GLU A 475 -21.91 -30.84 -0.56
CA GLU A 475 -22.03 -29.97 -1.74
C GLU A 475 -21.43 -30.69 -2.95
N GLY A 476 -22.16 -30.72 -4.07
CA GLY A 476 -21.81 -31.53 -5.24
C GLY A 476 -21.52 -32.98 -4.85
N LEU A 477 -20.36 -33.49 -5.27
CA LEU A 477 -19.85 -34.82 -4.88
C LEU A 477 -18.84 -34.77 -3.71
N GLY A 478 -18.73 -33.62 -3.04
CA GLY A 478 -17.83 -33.40 -1.91
C GLY A 478 -18.53 -32.74 -0.72
N LEU A 479 -17.77 -31.92 0.00
CA LEU A 479 -18.18 -31.26 1.23
C LEU A 479 -17.95 -29.75 1.13
N LEU A 480 -18.70 -28.98 1.92
CA LEU A 480 -18.62 -27.53 2.00
C LEU A 480 -18.56 -27.06 3.45
N TYR A 481 -17.70 -26.08 3.73
CA TYR A 481 -17.78 -25.24 4.91
C TYR A 481 -17.55 -23.77 4.56
N VAL A 482 -18.49 -22.92 4.96
CA VAL A 482 -18.40 -21.45 4.88
C VAL A 482 -18.02 -20.94 6.26
N THR A 483 -16.87 -20.28 6.37
CA THR A 483 -16.42 -19.67 7.62
C THR A 483 -17.10 -18.31 7.87
N PRO A 484 -17.38 -17.91 9.12
CA PRO A 484 -17.74 -16.53 9.42
C PRO A 484 -16.55 -15.57 9.24
N SER A 485 -16.81 -14.27 9.39
CA SER A 485 -15.75 -13.26 9.34
C SER A 485 -14.79 -13.41 10.51
N SER A 486 -13.50 -13.48 10.21
CA SER A 486 -12.43 -13.52 11.20
C SER A 486 -12.03 -12.12 11.67
N GLY A 487 -12.37 -11.06 10.93
CA GLY A 487 -12.12 -9.67 11.31
C GLY A 487 -13.25 -9.00 12.09
N GLY A 488 -14.38 -9.68 12.31
CA GLY A 488 -15.57 -9.10 12.95
C GLY A 488 -16.36 -8.18 12.02
N ALA A 489 -16.30 -8.42 10.71
CA ALA A 489 -17.09 -7.70 9.72
C ALA A 489 -18.52 -8.21 9.70
N ALA A 490 -19.49 -7.29 9.77
CA ALA A 490 -20.91 -7.60 9.70
C ALA A 490 -21.67 -6.51 8.96
N ALA A 491 -22.93 -6.76 8.59
CA ALA A 491 -23.73 -5.80 7.84
C ALA A 491 -23.81 -4.43 8.56
N GLY A 492 -23.23 -3.40 7.96
CA GLY A 492 -23.18 -2.04 8.51
C GLY A 492 -22.05 -1.79 9.52
N ILE A 493 -21.17 -2.76 9.76
CA ILE A 493 -20.03 -2.67 10.68
C ILE A 493 -18.73 -2.72 9.86
N ILE A 494 -17.95 -1.64 9.94
CA ILE A 494 -16.59 -1.58 9.37
C ILE A 494 -15.62 -1.90 10.51
N PRO A 495 -14.76 -2.93 10.39
CA PRO A 495 -13.91 -3.39 11.49
C PRO A 495 -12.65 -2.52 11.63
N ILE A 496 -12.86 -1.25 11.97
CA ILE A 496 -11.82 -0.31 12.38
C ILE A 496 -11.88 -0.18 13.90
N GLY A 497 -10.71 -0.31 14.54
CA GLY A 497 -10.60 -0.28 15.99
C GLY A 497 -10.90 -1.66 16.62
N PRO A 498 -11.30 -1.68 17.91
CA PRO A 498 -11.70 -2.90 18.59
C PRO A 498 -12.84 -3.63 17.87
N LEU A 499 -13.00 -4.92 18.12
CA LEU A 499 -14.09 -5.71 17.52
C LEU A 499 -15.45 -5.10 17.85
N GLN A 500 -16.26 -4.88 16.81
CA GLN A 500 -17.63 -4.36 16.93
C GLN A 500 -18.69 -5.43 16.70
N ALA A 501 -18.28 -6.59 16.17
CA ALA A 501 -19.06 -7.81 16.07
C ALA A 501 -18.18 -9.02 16.38
N ASP A 502 -18.81 -10.17 16.60
CA ASP A 502 -18.09 -11.41 16.81
C ASP A 502 -17.19 -11.72 15.61
N ALA A 503 -15.94 -12.06 15.92
CA ALA A 503 -14.96 -12.56 14.97
C ALA A 503 -14.79 -14.08 15.17
N THR A 504 -14.66 -14.83 14.09
CA THR A 504 -14.46 -16.28 14.13
C THR A 504 -13.38 -16.72 13.16
N ALA A 505 -12.39 -17.44 13.65
CA ALA A 505 -11.48 -18.23 12.82
C ALA A 505 -11.77 -19.72 13.04
N THR A 506 -11.38 -20.58 12.09
CA THR A 506 -11.70 -22.01 12.17
C THR A 506 -10.45 -22.86 12.11
N VAL A 507 -10.32 -23.83 13.02
CA VAL A 507 -9.26 -24.84 12.98
C VAL A 507 -9.81 -26.11 12.36
N LEU A 508 -9.25 -26.53 11.24
CA LEU A 508 -9.62 -27.71 10.48
C LEU A 508 -8.56 -28.81 10.62
N ARG A 509 -9.02 -30.06 10.77
CA ARG A 509 -8.20 -31.28 10.75
C ARG A 509 -8.45 -32.03 9.44
N TYR A 510 -7.40 -32.30 8.67
CA TYR A 510 -7.50 -32.96 7.36
C TYR A 510 -6.58 -34.19 7.28
N ASP A 511 -7.14 -35.37 7.00
CA ASP A 511 -6.40 -36.63 6.85
C ASP A 511 -5.85 -36.73 5.41
N ARG A 512 -4.59 -36.32 5.24
CA ARG A 512 -3.87 -36.23 3.96
C ARG A 512 -3.72 -37.58 3.28
N ALA A 513 -3.37 -38.59 4.08
CA ALA A 513 -3.15 -39.96 3.60
C ALA A 513 -4.43 -40.57 3.01
N ASN A 514 -5.59 -40.21 3.55
CA ASN A 514 -6.88 -40.74 3.11
C ASN A 514 -7.71 -39.73 2.30
N LYS A 515 -7.18 -38.53 2.03
CA LYS A 515 -7.86 -37.45 1.28
C LYS A 515 -9.26 -37.16 1.80
N ARG A 516 -9.38 -36.83 3.09
CA ARG A 516 -10.67 -36.53 3.72
C ARG A 516 -10.55 -35.55 4.88
N PRO A 517 -11.50 -34.62 5.04
CA PRO A 517 -11.59 -33.84 6.26
C PRO A 517 -12.03 -34.71 7.44
N VAL A 518 -11.53 -34.37 8.63
CA VAL A 518 -11.76 -35.13 9.87
C VAL A 518 -12.75 -34.40 10.75
N ALA A 519 -12.38 -33.19 11.17
CA ALA A 519 -13.17 -32.37 12.08
C ALA A 519 -12.76 -30.91 11.95
N LEU A 520 -13.64 -30.01 12.35
CA LEU A 520 -13.34 -28.59 12.52
C LEU A 520 -13.79 -28.11 13.89
N ARG A 521 -13.30 -26.96 14.31
CA ARG A 521 -13.85 -26.18 15.41
C ARG A 521 -13.63 -24.70 15.19
N GLU A 522 -14.53 -23.90 15.72
CA GLU A 522 -14.45 -22.44 15.65
C GLU A 522 -13.71 -21.89 16.87
N VAL A 523 -12.95 -20.82 16.66
CA VAL A 523 -12.38 -19.97 17.70
C VAL A 523 -13.14 -18.65 17.63
N ARG A 524 -14.09 -18.46 18.54
CA ARG A 524 -14.93 -17.26 18.60
C ARG A 524 -14.29 -16.21 19.49
N MET A 525 -14.31 -14.97 19.02
CA MET A 525 -13.82 -13.78 19.70
C MET A 525 -14.92 -12.75 19.71
N THR A 526 -15.13 -12.08 20.84
CA THR A 526 -16.27 -11.19 21.05
C THR A 526 -15.83 -9.74 21.30
N PRO A 527 -16.71 -8.75 21.05
CA PRO A 527 -16.42 -7.33 21.29
C PRO A 527 -15.99 -6.95 22.72
N ASP A 528 -16.30 -7.77 23.71
CA ASP A 528 -15.88 -7.59 25.11
C ASP A 528 -14.48 -8.17 25.41
N GLY A 529 -13.75 -8.63 24.40
CA GLY A 529 -12.39 -9.12 24.52
C GLY A 529 -12.28 -10.57 24.98
N ALA A 530 -13.39 -11.33 25.01
CA ALA A 530 -13.36 -12.74 25.34
C ALA A 530 -13.05 -13.60 24.10
N ALA A 531 -12.45 -14.77 24.34
CA ALA A 531 -12.20 -15.79 23.33
C ALA A 531 -12.59 -17.18 23.84
N ALA A 532 -13.19 -17.99 22.98
CA ALA A 532 -13.63 -19.35 23.32
C ALA A 532 -13.44 -20.30 22.13
N LEU A 533 -13.08 -21.55 22.43
CA LEU A 533 -13.02 -22.61 21.45
C LEU A 533 -14.34 -23.39 21.46
N GLY A 534 -14.90 -23.59 20.28
CA GLY A 534 -16.04 -24.48 20.07
C GLY A 534 -15.63 -25.95 20.22
N GLU A 535 -16.64 -26.82 20.35
CA GLU A 535 -16.44 -28.27 20.31
C GLU A 535 -15.92 -28.71 18.94
N TRP A 536 -15.19 -29.83 18.93
CA TRP A 536 -14.81 -30.49 17.68
C TRP A 536 -16.04 -31.10 17.01
N GLU A 537 -16.35 -30.62 15.82
CA GLU A 537 -17.42 -31.13 14.97
C GLU A 537 -16.86 -31.95 13.83
N THR A 538 -17.40 -33.15 13.62
CA THR A 538 -16.97 -34.02 12.52
C THR A 538 -17.76 -33.75 11.24
N PHE A 539 -17.09 -33.87 10.10
CA PHE A 539 -17.74 -33.74 8.79
C PHE A 539 -18.75 -34.86 8.54
N PRO A 540 -19.84 -34.59 7.78
CA PRO A 540 -20.75 -35.64 7.36
C PRO A 540 -20.06 -36.61 6.39
N ALA A 541 -20.67 -37.76 6.15
CA ALA A 541 -20.17 -38.70 5.15
C ALA A 541 -20.15 -38.04 3.75
N MET A 542 -19.17 -38.40 2.93
CA MET A 542 -19.13 -37.94 1.53
C MET A 542 -20.39 -38.38 0.78
N PRO A 543 -20.98 -37.52 -0.05
CA PRO A 543 -22.18 -37.86 -0.80
C PRO A 543 -21.88 -38.91 -1.90
N THR A 544 -22.84 -39.78 -2.19
CA THR A 544 -22.77 -40.74 -3.30
C THR A 544 -23.50 -40.28 -4.56
N GLN A 545 -24.18 -39.14 -4.49
CA GLN A 545 -24.87 -38.46 -5.57
C GLN A 545 -24.71 -36.95 -5.38
N PRO A 546 -24.74 -36.13 -6.43
CA PRO A 546 -24.60 -34.69 -6.29
C PRO A 546 -25.67 -34.08 -5.38
N VAL A 547 -25.25 -33.28 -4.40
CA VAL A 547 -26.13 -32.53 -3.47
C VAL A 547 -25.95 -31.04 -3.69
N VAL A 548 -26.99 -30.25 -3.47
CA VAL A 548 -26.89 -28.78 -3.42
C VAL A 548 -27.11 -28.34 -1.99
N ALA A 549 -26.13 -27.69 -1.40
CA ALA A 549 -26.17 -27.16 -0.05
C ALA A 549 -27.15 -25.98 0.03
N ASP A 550 -27.85 -25.90 1.15
CA ASP A 550 -28.69 -24.74 1.45
C ASP A 550 -27.84 -23.60 2.04
N LEU A 551 -27.37 -22.71 1.16
CA LEU A 551 -26.64 -21.51 1.57
C LEU A 551 -27.54 -20.46 2.25
N SER A 552 -28.87 -20.65 2.28
CA SER A 552 -29.82 -19.73 2.92
C SER A 552 -29.96 -19.97 4.42
N ALA A 553 -29.49 -21.12 4.92
CA ALA A 553 -29.54 -21.47 6.32
C ALA A 553 -28.88 -20.38 7.19
N ARG A 554 -29.64 -19.87 8.17
CA ARG A 554 -29.06 -19.12 9.28
C ARG A 554 -28.31 -20.13 10.16
N ALA A 555 -27.13 -19.73 10.67
CA ALA A 555 -26.46 -20.48 11.72
C ALA A 555 -27.50 -20.83 12.80
N SER A 556 -27.56 -22.10 13.19
CA SER A 556 -28.27 -22.46 14.41
C SER A 556 -27.58 -21.72 15.55
N ASP A 557 -28.36 -20.97 16.34
CA ASP A 557 -27.89 -20.24 17.52
C ASP A 557 -27.05 -21.10 18.46
#